data_AF-A0A9D4RZZ4-F1
#
_entry.id   AF-A0A9D4RZZ4-F1
#
_cell.length_a   1.000
_cell.length_b   1.000
_cell.length_c   1.000
_cell.angle_alpha   90.00
_cell.angle_beta   90.00
_cell.angle_gamma   90.00
#
_symmetry.space_group_name_H-M   'P 1'
#
loop_
_entity.id
_entity.type
_entity.pdbx_description
1 polymer ?
#
loop_
_entity_poly.entity_id
_entity_poly.type
_entity_poly.pdbx_seq_one_letter_code
_entity_poly.pdbx_strand_id
1 'polypeptide(L)'
;MSVEDDAGVRTIMEELLSASKSRDSDLCRASVTILQAFCENTRVSYDEFLPQLFRSLIGLFTREDSGVLLAAWECLNVITKVGWPGNEQ
;
A
#
# COMPACT_ATOMS: atom_id res chain seq x y z
N MET A 1 -17.50 20.47 6.60
CA MET A 1 -17.34 19.19 5.89
C MET A 1 -15.95 19.22 5.25
N SER A 2 -14.99 18.49 5.80
CA SER A 2 -13.63 18.39 5.25
C SER A 2 -13.66 17.44 4.07
N VAL A 3 -14.00 17.94 2.88
CA VAL A 3 -14.15 17.14 1.65
C VAL A 3 -12.82 16.95 0.91
N GLU A 4 -11.72 17.48 1.46
CA GLU A 4 -10.42 17.52 0.80
C GLU A 4 -9.53 16.32 1.18
N ASP A 5 -9.68 15.78 2.39
CA ASP A 5 -8.82 14.69 2.88
C ASP A 5 -9.19 13.32 2.28
N ASP A 6 -10.48 12.96 2.22
CA ASP A 6 -10.94 11.65 1.74
C ASP A 6 -10.75 11.47 0.22
N ALA A 7 -10.97 12.53 -0.56
CA ALA A 7 -10.79 12.48 -2.02
C ALA A 7 -9.32 12.30 -2.40
N GLY A 8 -8.41 12.99 -1.71
CA GLY A 8 -6.97 12.87 -1.94
C GLY A 8 -6.43 11.48 -1.61
N VAL A 9 -6.84 10.90 -0.48
CA VAL A 9 -6.45 9.52 -0.10
C VAL A 9 -6.95 8.52 -1.13
N ARG A 10 -8.21 8.60 -1.53
CA ARG A 10 -8.77 7.71 -2.56
C ARG A 10 -7.97 7.77 -3.85
N THR A 11 -7.70 8.97 -4.37
CA THR A 11 -6.93 9.15 -5.61
C THR A 11 -5.53 8.56 -5.47
N ILE A 12 -4.81 8.85 -4.39
CA ILE A 12 -3.45 8.32 -4.18
C ILE A 12 -3.48 6.79 -4.11
N MET A 13 -4.41 6.21 -3.35
CA MET A 13 -4.54 4.76 -3.20
C MET A 13 -4.86 4.09 -4.53
N GLU A 14 -5.82 4.60 -5.29
CA GLU A 14 -6.22 4.04 -6.59
C GLU A 14 -5.09 4.10 -7.61
N GLU A 15 -4.40 5.23 -7.73
CA GLU A 15 -3.29 5.41 -8.67
C GLU A 15 -2.11 4.49 -8.33
N LEU A 16 -1.69 4.44 -7.06
CA LEU A 16 -0.59 3.58 -6.63
C LEU A 16 -0.93 2.10 -6.72
N LEU A 17 -2.16 1.70 -6.37
CA LEU A 17 -2.63 0.33 -6.55
C LEU A 17 -2.70 -0.07 -8.02
N SER A 18 -3.08 0.85 -8.91
CA SER A 18 -3.06 0.63 -10.35
C SER A 18 -1.63 0.44 -10.85
N ALA A 19 -0.71 1.34 -10.49
CA ALA A 19 0.69 1.30 -10.92
C ALA A 19 1.45 0.07 -10.36
N SER A 20 1.11 -0.39 -9.16
CA SER A 20 1.68 -1.62 -8.56
C SER A 20 1.43 -2.88 -9.40
N LYS A 21 0.43 -2.88 -10.28
CA LYS A 21 0.11 -4.01 -11.16
C LYS A 21 0.89 -3.99 -12.47
N SER A 22 1.78 -3.00 -12.66
CA SER A 22 2.63 -2.93 -13.85
C SER A 22 3.50 -4.19 -14.01
N ARG A 23 3.73 -4.56 -15.27
CA ARG A 23 4.71 -5.60 -15.61
C ARG A 23 6.14 -5.12 -15.44
N ASP A 24 6.36 -3.82 -15.55
CA ASP A 24 7.65 -3.19 -15.26
C ASP A 24 7.95 -3.29 -13.76
N SER A 25 9.01 -4.03 -13.41
CA SER A 25 9.43 -4.25 -12.03
C SER A 25 9.85 -2.97 -11.33
N ASP A 26 10.47 -2.01 -12.04
CA ASP A 26 10.94 -0.76 -11.43
C ASP A 26 9.75 0.15 -11.10
N LEU A 27 8.78 0.26 -12.02
CA LEU A 27 7.55 1.01 -11.76
C LEU A 27 6.71 0.36 -10.65
N CYS A 28 6.58 -0.97 -10.67
CA CYS A 28 5.89 -1.73 -9.63
C CYS A 28 6.55 -1.47 -8.26
N ARG A 29 7.87 -1.63 -8.16
CA ARG A 29 8.64 -1.39 -6.94
C ARG A 29 8.47 0.03 -6.44
N ALA A 30 8.67 1.03 -7.29
CA ALA A 30 8.52 2.44 -6.92
C ALA A 30 7.11 2.74 -6.40
N SER A 31 6.07 2.23 -7.05
CA SER A 31 4.68 2.42 -6.65
C SER A 31 4.40 1.82 -5.27
N VAL A 32 4.91 0.61 -5.00
CA VAL A 32 4.74 -0.07 -3.72
C VAL A 32 5.51 0.64 -2.60
N THR A 33 6.71 1.15 -2.89
CA THR A 33 7.49 1.95 -1.93
C THR A 33 6.77 3.25 -1.56
N ILE A 34 6.20 3.95 -2.55
CA ILE A 34 5.43 5.17 -2.28
C ILE A 34 4.17 4.84 -1.49
N LEU A 35 3.49 3.73 -1.81
CA LEU A 35 2.31 3.26 -1.09
C LEU A 35 2.63 2.93 0.38
N GLN A 36 3.74 2.24 0.64
CA GLN A 36 4.23 2.00 2.00
C GLN A 36 4.41 3.33 2.74
N ALA A 37 5.17 4.27 2.17
CA ALA A 37 5.44 5.56 2.79
C ALA A 37 4.15 6.34 3.05
N PHE A 38 3.18 6.29 2.14
CA PHE A 38 1.87 6.89 2.31
C PHE A 38 1.11 6.27 3.49
N CYS A 39 1.01 4.94 3.54
CA CYS A 39 0.36 4.23 4.64
C CYS A 39 1.02 4.48 6.01
N GLU A 40 2.35 4.66 6.04
CA GLU A 40 3.10 4.94 7.27
C GLU A 40 2.89 6.38 7.80
N ASN A 41 2.66 7.35 6.90
CA ASN A 41 2.64 8.77 7.25
C ASN A 41 1.25 9.43 7.22
N THR A 42 0.26 8.78 6.60
CA THR A 42 -1.10 9.33 6.53
C THR A 42 -1.81 9.26 7.89
N ARG A 43 -2.55 10.32 8.22
CA ARG A 43 -3.43 10.36 9.41
C ARG A 43 -4.89 10.04 9.09
N VAL A 44 -5.20 9.88 7.80
CA VAL A 44 -6.55 9.58 7.32
C VAL A 44 -6.68 8.07 7.20
N SER A 45 -7.80 7.52 7.67
CA SER A 45 -8.07 6.08 7.53
C SER A 45 -8.19 5.70 6.06
N TYR A 46 -7.65 4.53 5.73
CA TYR A 46 -7.74 3.89 4.43
C TYR A 46 -8.29 2.46 4.55
N ASP A 47 -9.09 2.19 5.59
CA ASP A 47 -9.58 0.85 5.93
C ASP A 47 -10.37 0.19 4.79
N GLU A 48 -11.08 1.00 3.98
CA GLU A 48 -11.81 0.51 2.79
C GLU A 48 -10.90 -0.15 1.75
N PHE A 49 -9.62 0.23 1.71
CA PHE A 49 -8.63 -0.29 0.78
C PHE A 49 -7.88 -1.52 1.32
N LEU A 50 -7.92 -1.81 2.62
CA LEU A 50 -7.16 -2.90 3.25
C LEU A 50 -7.36 -4.26 2.55
N PRO A 51 -8.60 -4.71 2.22
CA PRO A 51 -8.79 -5.98 1.52
C PRO A 51 -8.09 -6.04 0.16
N GLN A 52 -8.11 -4.92 -0.58
CA GLN A 52 -7.48 -4.82 -1.89
C GLN A 52 -5.95 -4.73 -1.78
N LEU A 53 -5.44 -3.98 -0.80
CA LEU A 53 -4.01 -3.90 -0.49
C LEU A 53 -3.45 -5.28 -0.19
N PHE A 54 -4.08 -6.02 0.73
CA PHE A 54 -3.66 -7.38 1.07
C PHE A 54 -3.64 -8.27 -0.17
N ARG A 55 -4.71 -8.27 -0.97
CA ARG A 55 -4.78 -9.08 -2.18
C ARG A 55 -3.68 -8.72 -3.19
N SER A 56 -3.44 -7.42 -3.40
CA SER A 56 -2.44 -6.93 -4.36
C SER A 56 -1.02 -7.29 -3.91
N LEU A 57 -0.67 -6.94 -2.67
CA LEU A 57 0.66 -7.14 -2.10
C LEU A 57 1.01 -8.62 -1.95
N ILE A 58 0.08 -9.46 -1.48
CA ILE A 58 0.27 -10.91 -1.44
C ILE A 58 0.47 -11.46 -2.85
N GLY A 59 -0.27 -10.93 -3.84
CA GLY A 59 -0.10 -11.31 -5.24
C GLY A 59 1.30 -11.02 -5.80
N LEU A 60 1.99 -9.99 -5.30
CA LEU A 60 3.35 -9.66 -5.74
C LEU A 60 4.38 -10.73 -5.37
N PHE A 61 4.10 -11.61 -4.40
CA PHE A 61 4.97 -12.75 -4.06
C PHE A 61 5.01 -13.84 -5.14
N THR A 62 4.27 -13.67 -6.23
CA THR A 62 4.38 -14.50 -7.43
C THR A 62 5.42 -13.99 -8.43
N ARG A 63 6.03 -12.81 -8.17
CA ARG A 63 7.08 -12.22 -9.00
C ARG A 63 8.45 -12.81 -8.64
N GLU A 64 9.37 -12.80 -9.61
CA GLU A 64 10.76 -13.25 -9.40
C GLU A 64 11.70 -12.10 -8.96
N ASP A 65 11.27 -10.84 -9.16
CA ASP A 65 12.08 -9.65 -8.86
C ASP A 65 12.20 -9.43 -7.34
N SER A 66 13.41 -9.58 -6.82
CA SER A 66 13.70 -9.46 -5.39
C SER A 66 13.40 -8.07 -4.82
N GLY A 67 13.52 -7.02 -5.63
CA GLY A 67 13.20 -5.65 -5.22
C GLY A 67 11.69 -5.46 -5.04
N VAL A 68 10.89 -6.01 -5.95
CA VAL A 68 9.41 -6.03 -5.83
C VAL A 68 8.98 -6.85 -4.61
N LEU A 69 9.60 -8.02 -4.38
CA LEU A 69 9.30 -8.87 -3.23
C LEU A 69 9.60 -8.15 -1.91
N LEU A 70 10.76 -7.49 -1.80
CA LEU A 70 11.13 -6.73 -0.61
C LEU A 70 10.17 -5.57 -0.35
N ALA A 71 9.86 -4.77 -1.38
CA ALA A 71 8.93 -3.64 -1.25
C ALA A 71 7.53 -4.11 -0.83
N ALA A 72 7.04 -5.22 -1.39
CA ALA A 72 5.75 -5.80 -1.01
C ALA A 72 5.72 -6.25 0.45
N TRP A 73 6.81 -6.88 0.91
CA TRP A 73 6.97 -7.29 2.31
C TRP A 73 6.98 -6.10 3.27
N GLU A 74 7.75 -5.06 2.97
CA GLU A 74 7.83 -3.85 3.80
C GLU A 74 6.48 -3.15 3.90
N CYS A 75 5.78 -3.01 2.76
CA CYS A 75 4.44 -2.45 2.72
C CYS A 75 3.43 -3.27 3.54
N LEU A 76 3.47 -4.61 3.44
CA LEU A 76 2.62 -5.49 4.25
C LEU A 76 2.89 -5.32 5.75
N ASN A 77 4.15 -5.18 6.14
CA ASN A 77 4.53 -4.99 7.53
C ASN A 77 3.99 -3.68 8.10
N VAL A 78 3.98 -2.60 7.32
CA VAL A 78 3.37 -1.32 7.72
C VAL A 78 1.87 -1.48 7.91
N ILE A 79 1.14 -2.01 6.92
CA ILE A 79 -0.33 -2.06 7.00
C ILE A 79 -0.87 -3.07 8.03
N THR A 80 -0.14 -4.16 8.31
CA THR A 80 -0.54 -5.13 9.35
C THR A 80 -0.30 -4.60 10.76
N LYS A 81 0.73 -3.76 10.95
CA LYS A 81 0.95 -3.04 12.21
C LYS A 81 -0.11 -1.98 12.47
N VAL A 82 -0.57 -1.28 11.43
CA VAL A 82 -1.61 -0.25 11.57
C VAL A 82 -2.99 -0.86 11.81
N GLY A 83 -3.30 -2.01 11.18
CA GLY A 83 -4.64 -2.61 11.24
C GLY A 83 -4.92 -3.57 12.41
N TRP A 84 -3.96 -3.84 13.29
CA TRP A 84 -4.15 -4.75 14.43
C TRP A 84 -4.38 -3.98 15.74
N PRO A 85 -5.57 -4.04 16.36
CA PRO A 85 -5.91 -3.28 17.60
C PRO A 85 -5.16 -3.74 18.86
N GLY A 86 -4.06 -4.49 18.72
CA GLY A 86 -3.25 -4.99 19.83
C GLY A 86 -1.93 -4.23 20.04
N ASN A 87 -1.74 -3.06 19.43
CA ASN A 87 -0.52 -2.26 19.55
C ASN A 87 -0.71 -0.91 20.27
N GLU A 88 -1.80 -0.74 21.00
CA GLU A 88 -1.92 0.31 22.02
C GLU A 88 -1.28 -0.20 23.33
N GLN A 89 0.04 0.02 23.46
CA GLN A 89 0.77 -0.06 24.73
C GLN A 89 1.44 1.28 25.02
#